data_AF-A0A424W6B3-F1
#
_entry.id   AF-A0A424W6B3-F1
#
_cell.length_a   1.000
_cell.length_b   1.000
_cell.length_c   1.000
_cell.angle_alpha   90.00
_cell.angle_beta   90.00
_cell.angle_gamma   90.00
#
_symmetry.space_group_name_H-M   'P 1'
#
loop_
_entity.id
_entity.type
_entity.pdbx_description
1 polymer ?
#
loop_
_entity_poly.entity_id
_entity_poly.type
_entity_poly.pdbx_seq_one_letter_code
_entity_poly.pdbx_strand_id
1 'polypeptide(L)'
;MTVREDILQFLRAQQRENLPWVSSSELAYRTGVSWSTVKRQLENLRKAGAILREGQGRATRYRITDETPASTLPTTIATRLAEPASETVGMIWSERGQALLARLRQPLSAREPVGCKRLLNTPLTVLLMQQVATDAAAAQR
;
A
#
# COMPACT_ATOMS: atom_id res chain seq x y z
N MET A 1 1.38 4.94 -34.95
CA MET A 1 1.39 5.33 -33.52
C MET A 1 1.49 4.06 -32.72
N THR A 2 2.43 4.01 -31.78
CA THR A 2 2.76 2.80 -31.03
C THR A 2 2.15 2.94 -29.64
N VAL A 3 1.52 1.87 -29.13
CA VAL A 3 0.78 1.85 -27.86
C VAL A 3 1.61 2.38 -26.69
N ARG A 4 2.93 2.18 -26.74
CA ARG A 4 3.87 2.67 -25.72
C ARG A 4 3.91 4.20 -25.68
N GLU A 5 4.00 4.83 -26.84
CA GLU A 5 4.08 6.28 -26.99
C GLU A 5 2.75 6.93 -26.62
N ASP A 6 1.62 6.30 -26.96
CA ASP A 6 0.28 6.76 -26.56
C ASP A 6 0.12 6.79 -25.03
N ILE A 7 0.59 5.74 -24.34
CA ILE A 7 0.58 5.68 -22.86
C ILE A 7 1.45 6.79 -22.26
N LEU A 8 2.66 7.00 -22.79
CA LEU A 8 3.56 8.06 -22.30
C LEU A 8 2.98 9.45 -22.57
N GLN A 9 2.41 9.68 -23.74
CA GLN A 9 1.77 10.94 -24.09
C GLN A 9 0.60 11.25 -23.14
N PHE A 10 -0.23 10.25 -22.84
CA PHE A 10 -1.34 10.41 -21.91
C PHE A 10 -0.86 10.74 -20.50
N LEU A 11 0.14 10.02 -19.99
CA LEU A 11 0.68 10.28 -18.66
C LEU A 11 1.32 11.69 -18.57
N ARG A 12 1.95 12.19 -19.64
CA ARG A 12 2.47 13.57 -19.70
C ARG A 12 1.36 14.61 -19.69
N ALA A 13 0.26 14.36 -20.41
CA ALA A 13 -0.89 15.26 -20.41
C ALA A 13 -1.52 15.35 -19.01
N GLN A 14 -1.69 14.21 -18.34
CA GLN A 14 -2.18 14.12 -16.96
C GLN A 14 -1.30 14.88 -15.95
N GLN A 15 0.02 14.77 -16.08
CA GLN A 15 0.95 15.51 -15.22
C GLN A 15 0.80 17.03 -15.36
N ARG A 16 0.50 17.54 -16.57
CA ARG A 16 0.23 18.97 -16.80
C ARG A 16 -1.08 19.43 -16.17
N GLU A 17 -2.06 18.54 -16.05
CA GLU A 17 -3.35 18.81 -15.42
C GLU A 17 -3.30 18.68 -13.88
N ASN A 18 -2.11 18.54 -13.28
CA ASN A 18 -1.90 18.33 -11.83
C ASN A 18 -2.68 17.13 -11.27
N LEU A 19 -2.98 16.13 -12.09
CA LEU A 19 -3.52 14.86 -11.63
C LEU A 19 -2.36 13.89 -11.44
N PRO A 20 -1.95 13.60 -10.19
CA PRO A 20 -0.66 12.97 -9.93
C PRO A 20 -0.62 11.47 -10.25
N TRP A 21 -1.77 10.83 -10.47
CA TRP A 21 -1.89 9.38 -10.46
C TRP A 21 -2.91 8.84 -11.44
N VAL A 22 -2.49 7.88 -12.27
CA VAL A 22 -3.39 7.20 -13.22
C VAL A 22 -3.47 5.70 -12.92
N SER A 23 -4.66 5.14 -13.06
CA SER A 23 -4.93 3.71 -12.92
C SER A 23 -4.75 2.94 -14.25
N SER A 24 -4.41 1.65 -14.17
CA SER A 24 -4.28 0.80 -15.37
C SER A 24 -5.59 0.62 -16.16
N SER A 25 -6.74 0.67 -15.49
CA SER A 25 -8.05 0.58 -16.13
C SER A 25 -8.39 1.85 -16.89
N GLU A 26 -7.99 3.00 -16.36
CA GLU A 26 -8.20 4.29 -17.02
C GLU A 26 -7.32 4.43 -18.26
N LEU A 27 -6.06 3.98 -18.19
CA LEU A 27 -5.20 3.89 -19.36
C LEU A 27 -5.82 3.01 -20.45
N ALA A 28 -6.34 1.83 -20.10
CA ALA A 28 -6.98 0.93 -21.06
C ALA A 28 -8.21 1.55 -21.72
N TYR A 29 -9.06 2.24 -20.95
CA TYR A 29 -10.21 2.95 -21.48
C TYR A 29 -9.81 4.07 -22.45
N ARG A 30 -8.78 4.86 -22.09
CA ARG A 30 -8.35 6.03 -22.87
C ARG A 30 -7.57 5.67 -24.14
N THR A 31 -6.71 4.66 -24.09
CA THR A 31 -5.95 4.22 -25.27
C THR A 31 -6.77 3.31 -26.18
N GLY A 32 -7.94 2.82 -25.74
CA GLY A 32 -8.75 1.86 -26.51
C GLY A 32 -8.10 0.48 -26.65
N VAL A 33 -7.12 0.18 -25.81
CA VAL A 33 -6.33 -1.06 -25.86
C VAL A 33 -6.78 -1.99 -24.73
N SER A 34 -6.70 -3.30 -24.97
CA SER A 34 -6.99 -4.28 -23.93
C SER A 34 -6.14 -4.07 -22.67
N TRP A 35 -6.73 -4.36 -21.51
CA TRP A 35 -6.08 -4.17 -20.22
C TRP A 35 -4.80 -5.01 -20.05
N SER A 36 -4.76 -6.21 -20.63
CA SER A 36 -3.58 -7.09 -20.59
C SER A 36 -2.39 -6.48 -21.34
N THR A 37 -2.63 -5.89 -22.52
CA THR A 37 -1.59 -5.20 -23.30
C THR A 37 -1.08 -3.97 -22.54
N VAL A 38 -1.96 -3.15 -21.96
CA VAL A 38 -1.56 -1.98 -21.16
C VAL A 38 -0.67 -2.40 -19.99
N LYS A 39 -1.05 -3.44 -19.24
CA LYS A 39 -0.23 -3.97 -18.15
C LYS A 39 1.15 -4.45 -18.62
N ARG A 40 1.20 -5.15 -19.76
CA ARG A 40 2.47 -5.61 -20.35
C ARG A 40 3.37 -4.42 -20.71
N GLN A 41 2.80 -3.37 -21.30
CA GLN A 41 3.55 -2.17 -21.66
C GLN A 41 3.98 -1.36 -20.44
N LEU A 42 3.12 -1.22 -19.43
CA LEU A 42 3.50 -0.59 -18.16
C LEU A 42 4.65 -1.31 -17.49
N GLU A 43 4.65 -2.65 -17.50
CA GLU A 43 5.76 -3.41 -16.93
C GLU A 43 7.06 -3.22 -17.73
N ASN A 44 6.99 -3.15 -19.06
CA ASN A 44 8.14 -2.83 -19.90
C ASN A 44 8.66 -1.40 -19.63
N LEU A 45 7.77 -0.42 -19.51
CA LEU A 45 8.10 0.97 -19.20
C LEU A 45 8.70 1.12 -17.80
N ARG A 46 8.19 0.36 -16.82
CA ARG A 46 8.71 0.30 -15.46
C ARG A 46 10.12 -0.28 -15.43
N LYS A 47 10.34 -1.38 -16.15
CA LYS A 47 11.68 -1.99 -16.30
C LYS A 47 12.67 -1.04 -16.98
N ALA A 48 12.19 -0.23 -17.92
CA ALA A 48 12.98 0.81 -18.58
C ALA A 48 13.19 2.07 -17.73
N GLY A 49 12.64 2.15 -16.52
CA GLY A 49 12.77 3.32 -15.63
C GLY A 49 11.96 4.54 -16.06
N ALA A 50 11.12 4.44 -17.10
CA ALA A 50 10.35 5.56 -17.63
C ALA A 50 9.10 5.92 -16.80
N ILE A 51 8.64 4.99 -15.95
CA ILE A 51 7.50 5.20 -15.07
C ILE A 51 7.76 4.63 -13.67
N LEU A 52 7.12 5.25 -12.67
CA LEU A 52 7.05 4.77 -11.30
C LEU A 52 5.69 4.15 -11.00
N ARG A 53 5.71 3.15 -10.13
CA ARG A 53 4.51 2.48 -9.60
C ARG A 53 4.43 2.71 -8.10
N GLU A 54 3.31 3.28 -7.65
CA GLU A 54 3.02 3.46 -6.23
C GLU A 54 1.80 2.63 -5.83
N GLY A 55 1.83 2.08 -4.61
CA GLY A 55 0.77 1.24 -4.06
C GLY A 55 0.74 -0.21 -4.59
N GLN A 56 -0.20 -0.99 -4.03
CA GLN A 56 -0.42 -2.40 -4.34
C GLN A 56 -1.91 -2.69 -4.56
N GLY A 57 -2.22 -3.64 -5.44
CA GLY A 57 -3.60 -4.04 -5.74
C GLY A 57 -4.46 -2.88 -6.28
N ARG A 58 -5.60 -2.62 -5.63
CA ARG A 58 -6.57 -1.57 -6.02
C ARG A 58 -6.03 -0.14 -5.88
N ALA A 59 -5.02 0.05 -5.03
CA ALA A 59 -4.35 1.33 -4.84
C ALA A 59 -3.15 1.53 -5.79
N THR A 60 -2.96 0.66 -6.80
CA THR A 60 -1.85 0.80 -7.74
C THR A 60 -2.05 2.01 -8.63
N ARG A 61 -1.07 2.91 -8.63
CA ARG A 61 -1.02 4.13 -9.44
C ARG A 61 0.31 4.22 -10.19
N TYR A 62 0.27 4.83 -11.37
CA TYR A 62 1.44 5.04 -12.22
C TYR A 62 1.68 6.53 -12.49
N ARG A 63 2.95 6.94 -12.55
CA ARG A 63 3.39 8.28 -12.95
C ARG A 63 4.67 8.21 -13.79
N ILE A 64 4.97 9.27 -14.55
CA ILE A 64 6.24 9.38 -15.29
C ILE A 64 7.38 9.75 -14.34
N THR A 65 8.55 9.19 -14.60
CA THR A 65 9.83 9.57 -14.00
C THR A 65 10.44 10.70 -14.82
N ASP A 66 9.88 11.92 -14.74
CA ASP A 66 10.55 13.07 -15.35
C ASP A 66 11.48 13.66 -14.29
N GLU A 67 12.76 13.78 -14.64
CA GLU A 67 13.78 14.48 -13.85
C GLU A 67 13.34 15.93 -13.64
N THR A 68 12.78 16.26 -12.47
CA THR A 68 12.99 17.51 -11.71
C THR A 68 12.15 17.44 -10.42
N PRO A 69 12.70 17.89 -9.27
CA PRO A 69 12.67 17.09 -8.04
C PRO A 69 11.58 17.54 -7.05
N ALA A 70 11.50 16.78 -5.97
CA ALA A 70 10.81 17.11 -4.72
C ALA A 70 9.27 17.05 -4.73
N SER A 71 8.74 15.83 -4.82
CA SER A 71 7.65 15.47 -3.91
C SER A 71 8.13 14.31 -3.04
N THR A 72 8.65 14.71 -1.88
CA THR A 72 9.09 13.89 -0.77
C THR A 72 8.02 12.87 -0.37
N LEU A 73 8.23 11.62 -0.76
CA LEU A 73 7.81 10.47 0.01
C LEU A 73 9.09 9.81 0.53
N PRO A 74 9.40 9.86 1.84
CA PRO A 74 10.51 9.11 2.37
C PRO A 74 10.07 7.65 2.47
N THR A 75 10.18 6.89 1.38
CA THR A 75 10.28 5.43 1.46
C THR A 75 11.74 5.07 1.34
N THR A 76 12.49 5.35 2.40
CA THR A 76 13.79 4.73 2.60
C THR A 76 13.68 3.88 3.85
N ILE A 77 13.32 2.61 3.65
CA ILE A 77 13.70 1.55 4.59
C ILE A 77 15.21 1.38 4.40
N ALA A 78 16.00 2.23 5.05
CA ALA A 78 17.43 2.05 5.18
C ALA A 78 17.74 1.91 6.67
N THR A 79 18.00 0.67 7.04
CA THR A 79 18.71 0.26 8.25
C THR A 79 20.00 1.07 8.38
N ARG A 80 19.99 2.14 9.18
CA ARG A 80 21.21 2.71 9.77
C ARG A 80 20.94 3.09 11.22
N LEU A 81 21.47 2.26 12.10
CA LEU A 81 21.84 2.63 13.45
C LEU A 81 22.86 3.79 13.34
N ALA A 82 22.44 5.03 13.63
CA ALA A 82 23.31 6.12 14.06
C ALA A 82 22.46 7.31 14.54
N GLU A 83 22.84 7.80 15.71
CA GLU A 83 22.46 8.98 16.50
C GLU A 83 22.33 10.34 15.73
N PRO A 84 21.80 11.41 16.35
CA PRO A 84 20.59 12.11 15.97
C PRO A 84 20.84 13.32 15.06
N ALA A 85 20.24 13.32 13.86
CA ALA A 85 20.09 14.55 13.09
C ALA A 85 18.95 15.39 13.71
N SER A 86 19.32 16.31 14.59
CA SER A 86 18.50 17.47 14.96
C SER A 86 18.40 18.39 13.75
N GLU A 87 17.49 18.11 12.82
CA GLU A 87 17.15 19.05 11.75
C GLU A 87 15.73 18.74 11.24
N THR A 88 14.75 18.93 12.13
CA THR A 88 13.35 19.06 11.73
C THR A 88 13.13 20.45 11.15
N VAL A 89 13.70 20.70 9.97
CA VAL A 89 13.42 21.90 9.18
C VAL A 89 11.97 21.82 8.71
N GLY A 90 11.10 22.65 9.29
CA GLY A 90 9.88 23.13 8.63
C GLY A 90 8.53 22.54 9.05
N MET A 91 8.45 21.63 10.02
CA MET A 91 7.15 21.18 10.55
C MET A 91 7.04 21.49 12.04
N ILE A 92 6.10 22.35 12.42
CA ILE A 92 5.70 22.55 13.82
C ILE A 92 4.72 21.44 14.17
N TRP A 93 5.19 20.42 14.88
CA TRP A 93 4.33 19.32 15.35
C TRP A 93 3.50 19.78 16.54
N SER A 94 2.20 19.49 16.54
CA SER A 94 1.35 19.66 17.72
C SER A 94 1.87 18.82 18.89
N GLU A 95 1.56 19.21 20.14
CA GLU A 95 2.04 18.51 21.34
C GLU A 95 1.70 17.01 21.32
N ARG A 96 0.49 16.66 20.84
CA ARG A 96 0.07 15.26 20.65
C ARG A 96 0.94 14.52 19.63
N GLY A 97 1.38 15.20 18.57
CA GLY A 97 2.29 14.66 17.57
C GLY A 97 3.68 14.41 18.13
N GLN A 98 4.20 15.31 18.97
CA GLN A 98 5.49 15.14 19.64
C GLN A 98 5.46 13.95 20.61
N ALA A 99 4.38 13.81 21.40
CA ALA A 99 4.19 12.68 22.31
C ALA A 99 4.11 11.33 21.56
N LEU A 100 3.39 11.30 20.42
CA LEU A 100 3.32 10.11 19.58
C LEU A 100 4.68 9.75 19.00
N LEU A 101 5.44 10.74 18.53
CA LEU A 101 6.76 10.53 17.95
C LEU A 101 7.77 10.03 19.00
N ALA A 102 7.70 10.55 20.23
CA ALA A 102 8.47 10.02 21.36
C ALA A 102 8.15 8.54 21.63
N ARG A 103 6.87 8.16 21.63
CA ARG A 103 6.43 6.75 21.76
C ARG A 103 6.91 5.89 20.59
N LEU A 104 6.90 6.43 19.37
CA LEU A 104 7.38 5.76 18.15
C LEU A 104 8.91 5.73 18.02
N ARG A 105 9.66 6.35 18.93
CA ARG A 105 11.13 6.22 19.02
C ARG A 105 11.58 5.14 20.00
N GLN A 106 10.72 4.71 20.93
CA GLN A 106 11.06 3.64 21.88
C GLN A 106 11.29 2.30 21.15
N PRO A 107 12.22 1.45 21.59
CA PRO A 107 12.45 0.15 20.95
C PRO A 107 11.17 -0.70 21.00
N LEU A 108 10.95 -1.54 19.98
CA LEU A 108 9.73 -2.38 19.88
C LEU A 108 9.52 -3.28 21.11
N SER A 109 10.62 -3.69 21.75
CA SER A 109 10.62 -4.46 23.00
C SER A 109 10.11 -3.69 24.22
N ALA A 110 10.17 -2.36 24.22
CA ALA A 110 9.72 -1.50 25.31
C ALA A 110 8.30 -0.94 25.10
N ARG A 111 7.67 -1.25 23.96
CA ARG A 111 6.29 -0.81 23.68
C ARG A 111 5.32 -1.89 24.10
N GLU A 112 4.21 -1.49 24.73
CA GLU A 112 3.10 -2.41 24.92
C GLU A 112 2.58 -2.91 23.56
N PRO A 113 2.49 -4.23 23.36
CA PRO A 113 1.96 -4.81 22.13
C PRO A 113 0.47 -4.48 22.02
N VAL A 114 0.14 -3.54 21.14
CA VAL A 114 -1.25 -3.31 20.71
C VAL A 114 -1.58 -4.44 19.73
N GLY A 115 -2.01 -5.58 20.29
CA GLY A 115 -2.30 -6.77 19.52
C GLY A 115 -3.39 -6.52 18.47
N CYS A 116 -3.08 -6.78 17.21
CA CYS A 116 -4.09 -7.02 16.19
C CYS A 116 -4.86 -8.27 16.62
N LYS A 117 -6.05 -8.12 17.23
CA LYS A 117 -6.97 -9.24 17.48
C LYS A 117 -7.41 -9.79 16.13
N ARG A 118 -6.61 -10.69 15.56
CA ARG A 118 -7.02 -11.53 14.45
C ARG A 118 -7.87 -12.63 15.07
N LEU A 119 -9.19 -12.43 15.10
CA LEU A 119 -10.12 -13.56 15.22
C LEU A 119 -9.87 -14.43 13.98
N LEU A 120 -9.01 -15.44 14.12
CA LEU A 120 -8.96 -16.52 13.15
C LEU A 120 -10.33 -17.19 13.23
N ASN A 121 -11.10 -17.00 12.16
CA ASN A 121 -12.34 -17.71 11.91
C ASN A 121 -12.03 -19.22 11.86
N THR A 122 -12.19 -19.89 12.99
CA THR A 122 -12.20 -21.36 13.08
C THR A 122 -13.38 -21.87 12.26
N PRO A 123 -13.21 -22.84 11.36
CA PRO A 123 -14.35 -23.46 10.69
C PRO A 123 -15.24 -24.15 11.73
N LEU A 124 -16.55 -23.87 11.63
CA LEU A 124 -17.67 -24.49 12.32
C LEU A 124 -17.66 -26.03 12.14
N THR A 125 -16.83 -26.76 12.88
CA THR A 125 -16.88 -28.24 12.82
C THR A 125 -16.66 -28.95 14.17
N VAL A 126 -16.36 -28.24 15.25
CA VAL A 126 -16.20 -28.89 16.57
C VAL A 126 -17.45 -28.77 17.46
N LEU A 127 -18.41 -27.89 17.13
CA LEU A 127 -19.60 -27.69 17.97
C LEU A 127 -20.80 -28.61 17.63
N LEU A 128 -20.60 -29.65 16.81
CA LEU A 128 -21.66 -30.63 16.52
C LEU A 128 -21.43 -32.01 17.15
N MET A 129 -20.33 -32.21 17.89
CA MET A 129 -20.07 -33.47 18.61
C MET A 129 -20.34 -33.40 20.11
N GLN A 130 -20.60 -32.21 20.67
CA GLN A 130 -20.93 -32.07 22.10
C GLN A 130 -22.45 -32.22 22.38
N GLN A 131 -23.32 -32.10 21.37
CA GLN A 131 -24.78 -32.06 21.58
C GLN A 131 -25.44 -33.46 21.63
N VAL A 132 -24.83 -34.49 21.03
CA VAL A 132 -25.40 -35.87 21.04
C VAL A 132 -25.11 -36.62 22.35
N ALA A 133 -24.10 -36.19 23.13
CA ALA A 133 -23.77 -36.83 24.41
C ALA A 133 -24.76 -36.49 25.54
N THR A 134 -25.55 -35.43 25.40
CA THR A 134 -26.50 -34.99 26.44
C THR A 134 -27.90 -35.58 26.33
N ASP A 135 -28.31 -36.13 25.18
CA ASP A 135 -29.64 -36.77 25.04
C ASP A 135 -29.66 -38.24 25.48
N ALA A 136 -28.52 -38.93 25.49
CA ALA A 136 -28.45 -40.34 25.92
C ALA A 136 -28.55 -40.53 27.44
N ALA A 137 -28.41 -39.47 28.24
CA ALA A 137 -28.49 -39.53 29.71
C ALA A 137 -29.90 -39.27 30.28
N ALA A 138 -30.87 -38.87 29.44
CA ALA A 138 -32.23 -38.52 29.87
C ALA A 138 -33.25 -39.68 29.77
N ALA A 139 -32.88 -40.84 29.19
CA ALA A 139 -33.79 -41.96 28.95
C ALA A 139 -33.68 -43.13 29.95
N GLN A 140 -32.98 -42.96 31.08
CA GLN A 140 -32.83 -43.99 32.13
C GLN A 140 -33.29 -43.53 33.52
N ARG A 141 -34.33 -42.69 33.60
CA ARG A 141 -35.07 -42.47 34.84
C ARG A 141 -36.56 -42.69 34.64
#